data_AF-X1QR90-F1
#
_entry.id   AF-X1QR90-F1
#
_cell.length_a   1.000
_cell.length_b   1.000
_cell.length_c   1.000
_cell.angle_alpha   90.00
_cell.angle_beta   90.00
_cell.angle_gamma   90.00
#
_symmetry.space_group_name_H-M   'P 1'
#
loop_
_entity.id
_entity.type
_entity.pdbx_description
1 polymer ?
#
loop_
_entity_poly.entity_id
_entity_poly.type
_entity_poly.pdbx_seq_one_letter_code
_entity_poly.pdbx_strand_id
1 'polypeptide(L)'
;LFPKTPESIISEKAPQESDSTTINNLTLLLSTTIHHGETIYESLISADISSQQTYSITQALKSIFNPKKSKPGDILKLKEYPDGRLLFEYFPNSLKYYVVEESKEGVFSAYKREIPVHKVLMGAKTSIQSSVYESMRRQKIEVDLIYRFTDIFAWEIDFLTDTRKGDALKLIWEQHLSPEGKVVTQGRILAAQYINEGRTHTAIFFRDEKSHSDYYTSEGKSLRRSFLRSPLNYRR
;
A
#
# COMPACT_ATOMS: atom_id res chain seq x y z
N LEU A 1 -23.19 -33.42 15.54
CA LEU A 1 -24.47 -32.87 15.04
C LEU A 1 -24.16 -31.60 14.26
N PHE A 2 -24.26 -31.65 12.94
CA PHE A 2 -24.15 -30.48 12.08
C PHE A 2 -25.53 -29.85 11.93
N PRO A 3 -25.71 -28.54 12.14
CA PRO A 3 -26.91 -27.86 11.66
C PRO A 3 -26.78 -27.62 10.15
N LYS A 4 -27.80 -28.12 9.43
CA LYS A 4 -28.06 -27.89 8.00
C LYS A 4 -28.28 -26.39 7.74
N THR A 5 -27.75 -25.90 6.63
CA THR A 5 -28.09 -24.59 6.07
C THR A 5 -29.23 -24.77 5.04
N PRO A 6 -30.25 -23.89 5.02
CA PRO A 6 -31.30 -23.92 3.99
C PRO A 6 -30.85 -23.24 2.68
N GLU A 7 -31.38 -23.77 1.58
CA GLU A 7 -31.24 -23.30 0.19
C GLU A 7 -32.13 -22.10 -0.17
N SER A 8 -31.65 -21.33 -1.17
CA SER A 8 -32.43 -20.57 -2.18
C SER A 8 -33.02 -19.21 -1.71
N ILE A 9 -33.03 -18.07 -2.41
CA ILE A 9 -32.87 -17.61 -3.82
C ILE A 9 -32.51 -16.10 -3.75
N ILE A 10 -31.75 -15.55 -4.70
CA ILE A 10 -32.09 -14.36 -5.52
C ILE A 10 -31.09 -14.28 -6.68
N SER A 11 -31.66 -14.45 -7.87
CA SER A 11 -31.06 -14.17 -9.17
C SER A 11 -30.93 -12.66 -9.31
N GLU A 12 -29.71 -12.16 -9.49
CA GLU A 12 -29.49 -10.82 -10.01
C GLU A 12 -28.53 -10.89 -11.20
N LYS A 13 -29.06 -10.43 -12.31
CA LYS A 13 -28.55 -10.55 -13.67
C LYS A 13 -27.26 -9.73 -13.81
N ALA A 14 -26.15 -10.40 -14.10
CA ALA A 14 -24.90 -9.75 -14.45
C ALA A 14 -25.09 -8.84 -15.68
N PRO A 15 -24.58 -7.59 -15.65
CA PRO A 15 -24.46 -6.79 -16.86
C PRO A 15 -23.57 -7.49 -17.87
N GLN A 16 -24.07 -7.53 -19.10
CA GLN A 16 -23.60 -8.29 -20.25
C GLN A 16 -22.15 -7.94 -20.64
N GLU A 17 -21.41 -8.98 -21.00
CA GLU A 17 -20.20 -8.93 -21.80
C GLU A 17 -20.46 -8.22 -23.13
N SER A 18 -19.82 -7.08 -23.35
CA SER A 18 -19.55 -6.55 -24.69
C SER A 18 -18.33 -5.63 -24.62
N ASP A 19 -17.15 -6.26 -24.73
CA ASP A 19 -15.91 -5.76 -25.38
C ASP A 19 -14.68 -6.50 -24.84
N SER A 20 -14.71 -7.84 -24.90
CA SER A 20 -13.63 -8.73 -24.44
C SER A 20 -12.71 -9.21 -25.57
N THR A 21 -12.71 -8.54 -26.73
CA THR A 21 -12.00 -9.02 -27.93
C THR A 21 -11.00 -8.00 -28.47
N THR A 22 -10.06 -7.52 -27.65
CA THR A 22 -8.72 -7.03 -28.06
C THR A 22 -7.83 -6.86 -26.81
N ILE A 23 -7.32 -7.93 -26.19
CA ILE A 23 -6.38 -7.78 -25.05
C ILE A 23 -5.03 -8.51 -25.22
N ASN A 24 -4.83 -9.37 -26.22
CA ASN A 24 -3.65 -10.26 -26.16
C ASN A 24 -2.36 -9.81 -26.87
N ASN A 25 -2.28 -8.61 -27.45
CA ASN A 25 -1.05 -8.18 -28.15
C ASN A 25 -0.52 -6.84 -27.63
N LEU A 26 -0.11 -6.78 -26.36
CA LEU A 26 0.60 -5.62 -25.80
C LEU A 26 2.09 -5.95 -25.67
N THR A 27 2.96 -5.11 -26.22
CA THR A 27 4.41 -5.21 -26.03
C THR A 27 4.80 -4.43 -24.77
N LEU A 28 5.51 -5.07 -23.84
CA LEU A 28 6.01 -4.39 -22.63
C LEU A 28 7.27 -3.58 -22.98
N LEU A 29 7.16 -2.25 -22.95
CA LEU A 29 8.27 -1.33 -23.21
C LEU A 29 9.09 -1.04 -21.95
N LEU A 30 8.42 -0.87 -20.80
CA LEU A 30 9.04 -0.56 -19.52
C LEU A 30 8.34 -1.33 -18.40
N SER A 31 9.12 -1.86 -17.46
CA SER A 31 8.62 -2.31 -16.16
C SER A 31 9.68 -2.05 -15.11
N THR A 32 9.54 -0.95 -14.37
CA THR A 32 10.53 -0.51 -13.37
C THR A 32 9.87 -0.10 -12.06
N THR A 33 10.70 0.10 -11.04
CA THR A 33 10.31 0.64 -9.75
C THR A 33 10.91 2.04 -9.60
N ILE A 34 10.14 2.98 -9.04
CA ILE A 34 10.65 4.32 -8.75
C ILE A 34 11.76 4.22 -7.70
N HIS A 35 12.91 4.81 -7.99
CA HIS A 35 14.03 4.93 -7.06
C HIS A 35 14.00 6.25 -6.26
N HIS A 36 14.92 6.39 -5.31
CA HIS A 36 15.00 7.59 -4.49
C HIS A 36 15.37 8.81 -5.34
N GLY A 37 14.57 9.88 -5.25
CA GLY A 37 14.76 11.10 -6.02
C GLY A 37 14.26 11.04 -7.46
N GLU A 38 13.84 9.87 -7.94
CA GLU A 38 13.32 9.66 -9.30
C GLU A 38 11.84 10.03 -9.39
N THR A 39 11.46 10.61 -10.52
CA THR A 39 10.08 10.94 -10.85
C THR A 39 9.53 10.06 -11.97
N ILE A 40 8.20 9.93 -12.03
CA ILE A 40 7.50 9.24 -13.14
C ILE A 40 7.94 9.79 -14.51
N TYR A 41 8.17 11.11 -14.59
CA TYR A 41 8.61 11.75 -15.83
C TYR A 41 10.00 11.26 -16.26
N GLU A 42 10.97 11.25 -15.34
CA GLU A 42 12.34 10.80 -15.61
C GLU A 42 12.39 9.31 -15.97
N SER A 43 11.60 8.46 -15.31
CA SER A 43 11.53 7.04 -15.64
C SER A 43 11.02 6.80 -17.07
N LEU A 44 10.05 7.60 -17.53
CA LEU A 44 9.51 7.49 -18.88
C LEU A 44 10.50 8.00 -19.94
N ILE A 45 11.16 9.14 -19.69
CA ILE A 45 12.20 9.65 -20.59
C ILE A 45 13.36 8.66 -20.71
N SER A 46 13.77 8.04 -19.60
CA SER A 46 14.85 7.05 -19.57
C SER A 46 14.51 5.75 -20.31
N ALA A 47 13.23 5.54 -20.63
CA ALA A 47 12.75 4.43 -21.45
C ALA A 47 12.54 4.83 -22.93
N ASP A 48 13.25 5.87 -23.38
CA ASP A 48 13.21 6.42 -24.76
C ASP A 48 11.83 6.91 -25.22
N ILE A 49 10.95 7.27 -24.28
CA ILE A 49 9.65 7.87 -24.60
C ILE A 49 9.82 9.36 -24.87
N SER A 50 9.24 9.83 -25.97
CA SER A 50 9.37 11.24 -26.37
C SER A 50 8.87 12.18 -25.26
N SER A 51 9.46 13.38 -25.18
CA SER A 51 9.04 14.39 -24.20
C SER A 51 7.57 14.77 -24.35
N GLN A 52 7.04 14.74 -25.57
CA GLN A 52 5.64 15.01 -25.87
C GLN A 52 4.72 13.91 -25.30
N GLN A 53 5.01 12.64 -25.56
CA GLN A 53 4.23 11.53 -25.00
C GLN A 53 4.34 11.49 -23.48
N THR A 54 5.52 11.69 -22.92
CA THR A 54 5.74 11.73 -21.47
C THR A 54 4.92 12.87 -20.83
N TYR A 55 4.89 14.06 -21.43
CA TYR A 55 4.06 15.16 -20.97
C TYR A 55 2.57 14.78 -21.01
N SER A 56 2.08 14.22 -22.13
CA SER A 56 0.68 13.81 -22.26
C SER A 56 0.28 12.75 -21.24
N ILE A 57 1.12 11.73 -21.02
CA ILE A 57 0.90 10.69 -20.02
C ILE A 57 0.80 11.31 -18.62
N THR A 58 1.77 12.15 -18.24
CA THR A 58 1.82 12.75 -16.90
C THR A 58 0.68 13.75 -16.66
N GLN A 59 0.25 14.50 -17.68
CA GLN A 59 -0.93 15.38 -17.58
C GLN A 59 -2.24 14.59 -17.44
N ALA A 60 -2.42 13.55 -18.23
CA ALA A 60 -3.60 12.67 -18.12
C ALA A 60 -3.64 12.02 -16.73
N LEU A 61 -2.52 11.48 -16.23
CA LEU A 61 -2.42 10.91 -14.89
C LEU A 61 -2.80 11.93 -13.80
N LYS A 62 -2.35 13.18 -13.94
CA LYS A 62 -2.58 14.27 -12.98
C LYS A 62 -4.07 14.50 -12.69
N SER A 63 -4.96 14.21 -13.64
CA SER A 63 -6.41 14.32 -13.47
C SER A 63 -6.98 13.37 -12.40
N ILE A 64 -6.31 12.24 -12.16
CA ILE A 64 -6.79 11.19 -11.24
C ILE A 64 -5.84 10.87 -10.09
N PHE A 65 -4.55 11.20 -10.23
CA PHE A 65 -3.48 11.01 -9.24
C PHE A 65 -2.44 12.12 -9.37
N ASN A 66 -2.02 12.72 -8.26
CA ASN A 66 -0.93 13.70 -8.29
C ASN A 66 0.44 12.99 -8.40
N PRO A 67 1.17 13.09 -9.53
CA PRO A 67 2.42 12.35 -9.73
C PRO A 67 3.51 12.68 -8.69
N LYS A 68 3.46 13.85 -8.06
CA LYS A 68 4.38 14.25 -6.97
C LYS A 68 4.20 13.44 -5.69
N LYS A 69 3.11 12.68 -5.57
CA LYS A 69 2.86 11.78 -4.43
C LYS A 69 3.41 10.37 -4.66
N SER A 70 4.07 10.13 -5.80
CA SER A 70 4.80 8.90 -6.03
C SER A 70 5.94 8.74 -5.03
N LYS A 71 6.25 7.47 -4.74
CA LYS A 71 7.21 7.09 -3.71
C LYS A 71 8.20 6.08 -4.28
N PRO A 72 9.41 6.03 -3.72
CA PRO A 72 10.32 4.92 -3.97
C PRO A 72 9.63 3.59 -3.66
N GLY A 73 9.76 2.62 -4.57
CA GLY A 73 9.06 1.34 -4.47
C GLY A 73 7.76 1.23 -5.28
N ASP A 74 7.20 2.35 -5.76
CA ASP A 74 6.05 2.30 -6.67
C ASP A 74 6.46 1.71 -8.02
N ILE A 75 5.56 0.97 -8.67
CA ILE A 75 5.86 0.28 -9.93
C ILE A 75 5.26 1.05 -11.11
N LEU A 76 6.05 1.21 -12.17
CA LEU A 76 5.66 1.77 -13.46
C LEU A 76 5.70 0.67 -14.51
N LYS A 77 4.65 0.58 -15.33
CA LYS A 77 4.68 -0.24 -16.54
C LYS A 77 4.23 0.60 -17.73
N LEU A 78 4.96 0.51 -18.82
CA LEU A 78 4.54 1.05 -20.10
C LEU A 78 4.44 -0.08 -21.10
N LYS A 79 3.33 -0.11 -21.81
CA LYS A 79 3.03 -1.09 -22.84
C LYS A 79 2.63 -0.36 -24.11
N GLU A 80 2.77 -1.05 -25.23
CA GLU A 80 2.40 -0.54 -26.54
C GLU A 80 1.45 -1.52 -27.23
N TYR A 81 0.38 -0.98 -27.81
CA TYR A 81 -0.54 -1.70 -28.69
C TYR A 81 0.10 -1.92 -30.06
N PRO A 82 -0.37 -2.87 -30.88
CA PRO A 82 0.23 -3.15 -32.19
C PRO A 82 0.14 -1.98 -33.18
N ASP A 83 -0.75 -1.03 -32.92
CA ASP A 83 -0.93 0.20 -33.69
C ASP A 83 -0.10 1.38 -33.16
N GLY A 84 0.82 1.13 -32.21
CA GLY A 84 1.74 2.11 -31.64
C GLY A 84 1.16 2.94 -30.48
N ARG A 85 -0.12 2.75 -30.12
CA ARG A 85 -0.72 3.47 -28.99
C ARG A 85 -0.14 3.00 -27.66
N LEU A 86 0.04 3.93 -26.73
CA LEU A 86 0.62 3.65 -25.42
C LEU A 86 -0.43 3.33 -24.34
N LEU A 87 -0.06 2.39 -23.46
CA LEU A 87 -0.78 2.06 -22.23
C LEU A 87 0.20 2.12 -21.04
N PHE A 88 0.03 3.12 -20.20
CA PHE A 88 0.82 3.33 -19.00
C PHE A 88 0.05 2.90 -17.75
N GLU A 89 0.65 2.09 -16.89
CA GLU A 89 0.10 1.64 -15.63
C GLU A 89 1.02 2.07 -14.47
N TYR A 90 0.43 2.69 -13.46
CA TYR A 90 1.09 3.13 -12.25
C TYR A 90 0.50 2.44 -11.02
N PHE A 91 1.33 1.71 -10.29
CA PHE A 91 0.96 0.92 -9.11
C PHE A 91 1.58 1.52 -7.83
N PRO A 92 0.86 2.41 -7.13
CA PRO A 92 1.32 2.97 -5.85
C PRO A 92 1.01 2.00 -4.71
N ASN A 93 1.82 0.95 -4.53
CA ASN A 93 1.76 -0.07 -3.45
C ASN A 93 0.45 -0.10 -2.63
N SER A 94 -0.68 -0.28 -3.31
CA SER A 94 -2.03 -0.13 -2.75
C SER A 94 -3.00 -0.96 -3.57
N LEU A 95 -4.25 -1.02 -3.11
CA LEU A 95 -5.31 -1.75 -3.80
C LEU A 95 -5.77 -1.08 -5.10
N LYS A 96 -5.35 0.17 -5.35
CA LYS A 96 -5.70 0.93 -6.54
C LYS A 96 -4.46 1.15 -7.40
N TYR A 97 -4.64 1.01 -8.70
CA TYR A 97 -3.65 1.42 -9.68
C TYR A 97 -4.30 2.33 -10.71
N TYR A 98 -3.46 3.10 -11.38
CA TYR A 98 -3.87 4.16 -12.27
C TYR A 98 -3.41 3.80 -13.67
N VAL A 99 -4.31 3.93 -14.64
CA VAL A 99 -4.05 3.61 -16.02
C VAL A 99 -4.20 4.88 -16.84
N VAL A 100 -3.24 5.13 -17.72
CA VAL A 100 -3.31 6.15 -18.75
C VAL A 100 -3.22 5.44 -20.09
N GLU A 101 -4.21 5.66 -20.94
CA GLU A 101 -4.37 4.95 -22.20
C GLU A 101 -4.53 5.94 -23.35
N GLU A 102 -3.70 5.77 -24.37
CA GLU A 102 -3.84 6.46 -25.64
C GLU A 102 -4.97 5.81 -26.44
N SER A 103 -6.10 6.52 -26.52
CA SER A 103 -7.31 6.03 -27.21
C SER A 103 -7.20 6.20 -28.73
N LYS A 104 -6.51 7.26 -29.16
CA LYS A 104 -6.18 7.64 -30.53
C LYS A 104 -4.87 8.41 -30.46
N GLU A 105 -4.17 8.54 -31.59
CA GLU A 105 -2.91 9.27 -31.68
C GLU A 105 -2.98 10.64 -30.97
N GLY A 106 -2.16 10.82 -29.94
CA GLY A 106 -2.08 12.03 -29.12
C GLY A 106 -3.20 12.24 -28.09
N VAL A 107 -4.22 11.38 -28.05
CA VAL A 107 -5.40 11.52 -27.17
C VAL A 107 -5.35 10.52 -26.02
N PHE A 108 -4.93 11.02 -24.86
CA PHE A 108 -4.77 10.24 -23.64
C PHE A 108 -5.97 10.39 -22.70
N SER A 109 -6.43 9.27 -22.17
CA SER A 109 -7.45 9.19 -21.12
C SER A 109 -6.86 8.50 -19.89
N ALA A 110 -7.40 8.78 -18.71
CA ALA A 110 -6.92 8.20 -17.47
C ALA A 110 -8.07 7.65 -16.63
N TYR A 111 -7.90 6.46 -16.08
CA TYR A 111 -8.87 5.84 -15.19
C TYR A 111 -8.20 5.06 -14.05
N LYS A 112 -8.98 4.75 -13.02
CA LYS A 112 -8.52 3.99 -11.84
C LYS A 112 -9.05 2.56 -11.95
N ARG A 113 -8.25 1.60 -11.53
CA ARG A 113 -8.67 0.21 -11.36
C ARG A 113 -8.32 -0.27 -9.96
N GLU A 114 -9.07 -1.24 -9.48
CA GLU A 114 -8.79 -1.94 -8.23
C GLU A 114 -8.19 -3.32 -8.54
N ILE A 115 -7.22 -3.73 -7.73
CA ILE A 115 -6.66 -5.07 -7.79
C ILE A 115 -7.60 -5.95 -6.97
N PRO A 116 -8.20 -7.01 -7.57
CA PRO A 116 -8.94 -8.00 -6.80
C PRO A 116 -8.01 -8.61 -5.76
N VAL A 117 -8.43 -8.66 -4.49
CA VAL A 117 -7.58 -9.17 -3.42
C VAL A 117 -8.34 -10.07 -2.45
N HIS A 118 -7.60 -11.00 -1.87
CA HIS A 118 -7.99 -11.69 -0.65
C HIS A 118 -7.20 -11.13 0.53
N LYS A 119 -7.89 -10.97 1.66
CA LYS A 119 -7.28 -10.49 2.90
C LYS A 119 -6.90 -11.67 3.77
N VAL A 120 -5.66 -11.69 4.25
CA VAL A 120 -5.16 -12.65 5.24
C VAL A 120 -4.66 -11.92 6.48
N LEU A 121 -4.65 -12.60 7.62
CA LEU A 121 -4.06 -12.09 8.86
C LEU A 121 -2.64 -12.61 9.02
N MET A 122 -1.72 -11.70 9.29
CA MET A 122 -0.31 -11.99 9.52
C MET A 122 0.05 -11.61 10.95
N GLY A 123 1.04 -12.29 11.52
CA GLY A 123 1.54 -12.02 12.87
C GLY A 123 3.06 -12.15 12.94
N ALA A 124 3.70 -11.29 13.73
CA ALA A 124 5.13 -11.33 13.96
C ALA A 124 5.48 -10.95 15.40
N LYS A 125 6.59 -11.50 15.89
CA LYS A 125 7.20 -11.20 17.19
C LYS A 125 8.71 -11.11 17.00
N THR A 126 9.34 -10.08 17.56
CA THR A 126 10.80 -9.99 17.59
C THR A 126 11.30 -9.28 18.84
N SER A 127 12.56 -9.53 19.19
CA SER A 127 13.29 -8.77 20.21
C SER A 127 14.21 -7.77 19.54
N ILE A 128 14.36 -6.59 20.16
CA ILE A 128 15.22 -5.52 19.70
C ILE A 128 16.68 -5.92 19.89
N GLN A 129 17.45 -5.84 18.80
CA GLN A 129 18.91 -6.00 18.84
C GLN A 129 19.64 -4.65 18.81
N SER A 130 19.21 -3.74 17.95
CA SER A 130 19.78 -2.41 17.77
C SER A 130 18.69 -1.34 17.70
N SER A 131 17.72 -1.49 16.80
CA SER A 131 16.58 -0.58 16.64
C SER A 131 15.31 -1.35 16.26
N VAL A 132 14.16 -0.70 16.40
CA VAL A 132 12.87 -1.22 15.91
C VAL A 132 12.96 -1.52 14.42
N TYR A 133 13.48 -0.58 13.63
CA TYR A 133 13.64 -0.74 12.19
C TYR A 133 14.45 -1.97 11.82
N GLU A 134 15.68 -2.08 12.31
CA GLU A 134 16.57 -3.21 12.01
C GLU A 134 15.96 -4.55 12.44
N SER A 135 15.33 -4.58 13.61
CA SER A 135 14.75 -5.81 14.15
C SER A 135 13.54 -6.27 13.34
N MET A 136 12.71 -5.34 12.86
CA MET A 136 11.57 -5.67 11.98
C MET A 136 12.03 -6.00 10.55
N ARG A 137 13.04 -5.31 10.01
CA ARG A 137 13.63 -5.64 8.69
C ARG A 137 14.23 -7.05 8.66
N ARG A 138 14.87 -7.50 9.74
CA ARG A 138 15.34 -8.90 9.87
C ARG A 138 14.21 -9.93 9.81
N GLN A 139 13.00 -9.56 10.22
CA GLN A 139 11.79 -10.38 10.08
C GLN A 139 11.10 -10.22 8.70
N LYS A 140 11.78 -9.59 7.72
CA LYS A 140 11.25 -9.28 6.39
C LYS A 140 9.97 -8.45 6.43
N ILE A 141 9.80 -7.63 7.46
CA ILE A 141 8.66 -6.71 7.55
C ILE A 141 8.92 -5.50 6.64
N GLU A 142 7.92 -5.14 5.86
CA GLU A 142 7.98 -4.01 4.94
C GLU A 142 8.12 -2.67 5.68
N VAL A 143 8.91 -1.77 5.10
CA VAL A 143 9.25 -0.46 5.70
C VAL A 143 8.00 0.34 6.06
N ASP A 144 6.98 0.34 5.20
CA ASP A 144 5.74 1.06 5.45
C ASP A 144 4.96 0.51 6.66
N LEU A 145 5.06 -0.79 6.96
CA LEU A 145 4.48 -1.38 8.16
C LEU A 145 5.28 -1.03 9.41
N ILE A 146 6.61 -0.91 9.30
CA ILE A 146 7.48 -0.44 10.39
C ILE A 146 7.11 1.00 10.77
N TYR A 147 6.95 1.89 9.78
CA TYR A 147 6.55 3.27 10.05
C TYR A 147 5.16 3.34 10.68
N ARG A 148 4.20 2.56 10.18
CA ARG A 148 2.88 2.48 10.81
C ARG A 148 2.95 1.97 12.24
N PHE A 149 3.78 0.98 12.53
CA PHE A 149 4.01 0.49 13.90
C PHE A 149 4.56 1.61 14.79
N THR A 150 5.59 2.33 14.34
CA THR A 150 6.18 3.42 15.13
C THR A 150 5.20 4.58 15.34
N ASP A 151 4.41 4.93 14.33
CA ASP A 151 3.43 6.02 14.38
C ASP A 151 2.32 5.75 15.41
N ILE A 152 1.89 4.49 15.57
CA ILE A 152 0.90 4.08 16.57
C ILE A 152 1.35 4.44 17.99
N PHE A 153 2.63 4.24 18.29
CA PHE A 153 3.20 4.45 19.62
C PHE A 153 3.93 5.79 19.80
N ALA A 154 3.99 6.64 18.77
CA ALA A 154 4.78 7.88 18.78
C ALA A 154 4.38 8.89 19.88
N TRP A 155 3.19 8.75 20.46
CA TRP A 155 2.71 9.55 21.59
C TRP A 155 3.11 8.98 22.96
N GLU A 156 3.46 7.69 23.02
CA GLU A 156 3.79 7.01 24.26
C GLU A 156 5.27 6.68 24.38
N ILE A 157 5.97 6.47 23.26
CA ILE A 157 7.33 5.95 23.22
C ILE A 157 8.14 6.78 22.23
N ASP A 158 9.28 7.29 22.67
CA ASP A 158 10.28 7.85 21.76
C ASP A 158 11.26 6.76 21.33
N PHE A 159 11.02 6.13 20.18
CA PHE A 159 11.84 5.02 19.70
C PHE A 159 13.31 5.36 19.43
N LEU A 160 13.70 6.65 19.43
CA LEU A 160 15.10 7.04 19.34
C LEU A 160 15.83 6.96 20.68
N THR A 161 15.12 7.18 21.79
CA THR A 161 15.73 7.33 23.13
C THR A 161 15.29 6.24 24.11
N ASP A 162 14.05 5.76 23.99
CA ASP A 162 13.47 4.76 24.89
C ASP A 162 13.78 3.30 24.47
N THR A 163 14.24 3.08 23.23
CA THR A 163 14.50 1.74 22.67
C THR A 163 15.76 1.11 23.26
N ARG A 164 15.67 -0.13 23.76
CA ARG A 164 16.82 -0.88 24.31
C ARG A 164 16.95 -2.27 23.74
N LYS A 165 18.18 -2.79 23.72
CA LYS A 165 18.45 -4.19 23.39
C LYS A 165 17.71 -5.09 24.39
N GLY A 166 16.96 -6.06 23.87
CA GLY A 166 16.15 -6.98 24.68
C GLY A 166 14.68 -6.58 24.81
N ASP A 167 14.32 -5.32 24.49
CA ASP A 167 12.90 -4.94 24.34
C ASP A 167 12.23 -5.87 23.32
N ALA A 168 10.92 -6.07 23.43
CA ALA A 168 10.20 -6.98 22.55
C ALA A 168 9.01 -6.29 21.89
N LEU A 169 8.73 -6.65 20.64
CA LEU A 169 7.55 -6.20 19.93
C LEU A 169 6.76 -7.38 19.37
N LYS A 170 5.44 -7.18 19.27
CA LYS A 170 4.50 -8.09 18.62
C LYS A 170 3.53 -7.27 17.78
N LEU A 171 3.11 -7.80 16.64
CA LEU A 171 2.07 -7.18 15.84
C LEU A 171 1.28 -8.22 15.06
N ILE A 172 0.00 -7.92 14.88
CA ILE A 172 -0.93 -8.62 13.99
C ILE A 172 -1.46 -7.60 13.00
N TRP A 173 -1.45 -7.92 11.72
CA TRP A 173 -1.87 -7.00 10.66
C TRP A 173 -2.58 -7.72 9.52
N GLU A 174 -3.36 -6.98 8.76
CA GLU A 174 -3.96 -7.45 7.52
C GLU A 174 -2.91 -7.45 6.39
N GLN A 175 -2.91 -8.46 5.54
CA GLN A 175 -2.14 -8.47 4.30
C GLN A 175 -3.07 -8.76 3.12
N HIS A 176 -2.93 -8.01 2.03
CA HIS A 176 -3.74 -8.19 0.84
C HIS A 176 -2.94 -8.94 -0.22
N LEU A 177 -3.48 -10.06 -0.68
CA LEU A 177 -2.89 -10.93 -1.68
C LEU A 177 -3.70 -10.84 -2.97
N SER A 178 -3.03 -10.86 -4.12
CA SER A 178 -3.69 -11.03 -5.42
C SER A 178 -4.29 -12.44 -5.53
N PRO A 179 -5.16 -12.72 -6.52
CA PRO A 179 -5.71 -14.06 -6.72
C PRO A 179 -4.62 -15.12 -6.95
N GLU A 180 -3.46 -14.72 -7.46
CA GLU A 180 -2.28 -15.56 -7.67
C GLU A 180 -1.39 -15.70 -6.41
N GLY A 181 -1.83 -15.17 -5.27
CA GLY A 181 -1.14 -15.28 -3.98
C GLY A 181 0.04 -14.31 -3.77
N LYS A 182 0.23 -13.32 -4.66
CA LYS A 182 1.30 -12.32 -4.51
C LYS A 182 0.87 -11.22 -3.55
N VAL A 183 1.79 -10.75 -2.70
CA VAL A 183 1.53 -9.61 -1.81
C VAL A 183 1.32 -8.35 -2.65
N VAL A 184 0.12 -7.77 -2.55
CA VAL A 184 -0.24 -6.51 -3.22
C VAL A 184 0.11 -5.32 -2.33
N THR A 185 -0.29 -5.38 -1.06
CA THR A 185 0.02 -4.34 -0.08
C THR A 185 -0.17 -4.85 1.35
N GLN A 186 0.54 -4.26 2.30
CA GLN A 186 0.31 -4.49 3.73
C GLN A 186 -0.91 -3.66 4.16
N GLY A 187 -1.96 -4.32 4.64
CA GLY A 187 -3.13 -3.70 5.23
C GLY A 187 -2.85 -3.12 6.63
N ARG A 188 -3.90 -2.88 7.42
CA ARG A 188 -3.73 -2.19 8.71
C ARG A 188 -3.15 -3.11 9.77
N ILE A 189 -2.46 -2.52 10.74
CA ILE A 189 -2.15 -3.19 12.00
C ILE A 189 -3.46 -3.29 12.79
N LEU A 190 -3.82 -4.50 13.23
CA LEU A 190 -5.01 -4.76 14.02
C LEU A 190 -4.71 -4.67 15.52
N ALA A 191 -3.55 -5.17 15.90
CA ALA A 191 -3.04 -5.04 17.26
C ALA A 191 -1.51 -5.00 17.24
N ALA A 192 -0.92 -4.26 18.16
CA ALA A 192 0.51 -4.20 18.35
C ALA A 192 0.85 -4.11 19.84
N GLN A 193 2.02 -4.63 20.21
CA GLN A 193 2.60 -4.47 21.52
C GLN A 193 4.06 -4.08 21.42
N TYR A 194 4.49 -3.20 22.32
CA TYR A 194 5.89 -2.92 22.61
C TYR A 194 6.14 -3.13 24.10
N ILE A 195 7.20 -3.87 24.43
CA ILE A 195 7.54 -4.28 25.78
C ILE A 195 8.94 -3.76 26.09
N ASN A 196 9.04 -2.79 26.99
CA ASN A 196 10.30 -2.25 27.48
C ASN A 196 10.28 -2.14 29.00
N GLU A 197 11.41 -2.42 29.65
CA GLU A 197 11.57 -2.28 31.10
C GLU A 197 10.44 -2.95 31.94
N GLY A 198 9.90 -4.08 31.47
CA GLY A 198 8.79 -4.78 32.13
C GLY A 198 7.41 -4.14 31.97
N ARG A 199 7.30 -3.02 31.24
CA ARG A 199 6.02 -2.39 30.86
C ARG A 199 5.58 -2.89 29.50
N THR A 200 4.28 -3.11 29.34
CA THR A 200 3.67 -3.52 28.07
C THR A 200 2.79 -2.40 27.55
N HIS A 201 3.18 -1.79 26.45
CA HIS A 201 2.37 -0.85 25.68
C HIS A 201 1.55 -1.64 24.67
N THR A 202 0.22 -1.55 24.73
CA THR A 202 -0.68 -2.26 23.82
C THR A 202 -1.50 -1.28 23.00
N ALA A 203 -1.60 -1.55 21.70
CA ALA A 203 -2.42 -0.82 20.76
C ALA A 203 -3.38 -1.77 20.07
N ILE A 204 -4.67 -1.43 20.08
CA ILE A 204 -5.75 -2.20 19.44
C ILE A 204 -6.48 -1.26 18.48
N PHE A 205 -6.55 -1.65 17.21
CA PHE A 205 -7.32 -0.91 16.21
C PHE A 205 -8.81 -1.04 16.50
N PHE A 206 -9.51 0.09 16.54
CA PHE A 206 -10.96 0.12 16.64
C PHE A 206 -11.54 1.11 15.63
N ARG A 207 -12.70 0.77 15.07
CA ARG A 207 -13.48 1.64 14.19
C ARG A 207 -14.90 1.71 14.73
N ASP A 208 -15.38 2.93 14.94
CA ASP A 208 -16.75 3.18 15.37
C ASP A 208 -17.74 3.18 14.19
N GLU A 209 -19.03 3.25 14.52
CA GLU A 209 -20.12 3.29 13.53
C GLU A 209 -20.09 4.56 12.66
N LYS A 210 -19.48 5.65 13.15
CA LYS A 210 -19.30 6.91 12.43
C LYS A 210 -18.06 6.89 11.52
N SER A 211 -17.48 5.72 11.29
CA SER A 211 -16.26 5.51 10.50
C SER A 211 -15.02 6.21 11.03
N HIS A 212 -15.05 6.70 12.27
CA HIS A 212 -13.83 7.10 12.96
C HIS A 212 -13.06 5.84 13.33
N SER A 213 -11.76 5.82 13.03
CA SER A 213 -10.91 4.70 13.40
C SER A 213 -9.57 5.16 13.92
N ASP A 214 -9.15 4.59 15.04
CA ASP A 214 -7.90 4.91 15.72
C ASP A 214 -7.40 3.69 16.51
N TYR A 215 -6.28 3.86 17.21
CA TYR A 215 -5.70 2.86 18.09
C TYR A 215 -5.92 3.22 19.56
N TYR A 216 -6.26 2.21 20.34
CA TYR A 216 -6.62 2.34 21.75
C TYR A 216 -5.82 1.36 22.61
N THR A 217 -5.62 1.74 23.85
CA THR A 217 -5.10 0.87 24.92
C THR A 217 -6.09 -0.25 25.25
N SER A 218 -5.65 -1.23 26.05
CA SER A 218 -6.51 -2.30 26.57
C SER A 218 -7.69 -1.79 27.41
N GLU A 219 -7.57 -0.59 27.97
CA GLU A 219 -8.62 0.06 28.76
C GLU A 219 -9.52 0.99 27.92
N GLY A 220 -9.35 1.01 26.60
CA GLY A 220 -10.17 1.83 25.69
C GLY A 220 -9.78 3.30 25.62
N LYS A 221 -8.62 3.70 26.17
CA LYS A 221 -8.09 5.07 26.02
C LYS A 221 -7.41 5.22 24.68
N SER A 222 -7.69 6.30 23.95
CA SER A 222 -6.99 6.61 22.69
C SER A 222 -5.49 6.79 22.92
N LEU A 223 -4.68 6.21 22.04
CA LEU A 223 -3.23 6.40 22.02
C LEU A 223 -2.83 7.76 21.44
N ARG A 224 -3.71 8.39 20.65
CA ARG A 224 -3.45 9.71 20.09
C ARG A 224 -3.70 10.79 21.14
N ARG A 225 -2.72 11.68 21.35
CA ARG A 225 -2.80 12.81 22.30
C ARG A 225 -2.59 14.15 21.60
N SER A 226 -2.64 15.26 22.33
CA SER A 226 -2.49 16.61 21.76
C SER A 226 -1.05 16.95 21.32
N PHE A 227 -0.02 16.34 21.95
CA PHE A 227 1.40 16.57 21.60
C PHE A 227 2.20 15.25 21.54
N LEU A 228 2.94 15.05 20.44
CA LEU A 228 3.77 13.86 20.21
C LEU A 228 4.86 13.83 21.28
N ARG A 229 5.21 12.62 21.75
CA ARG A 229 6.32 12.46 22.69
C ARG A 229 7.68 12.68 22.00
N SER A 230 7.77 12.33 20.71
CA SER A 230 8.93 12.66 19.87
C SER A 230 8.54 13.62 18.74
N PRO A 231 9.20 14.78 18.59
CA PRO A 231 8.88 15.78 17.57
C PRO A 231 9.38 15.42 16.16
N LEU A 232 10.14 14.32 16.01
CA LEU A 232 10.71 13.90 14.73
C LEU A 232 9.95 12.70 14.16
N ASN A 233 9.39 12.86 12.95
CA ASN A 233 8.90 11.73 12.17
C ASN A 233 10.08 10.78 11.90
N TYR A 234 9.92 9.49 12.17
CA TYR A 234 10.93 8.43 11.95
C TYR A 234 11.27 8.21 10.45
N ARG A 235 10.72 9.03 9.55
CA ARG A 235 11.00 9.06 8.12
C ARG A 235 12.31 9.84 7.88
N ARG A 236 13.45 9.18 8.04
CA ARG A 236 14.69 9.60 7.36
C ARG A 236 15.02 8.57 6.29
#